data_AF-A0A6N4X747-F1
#
_entry.id   AF-A0A6N4X747-F1
#
_cell.length_a   1.000
_cell.length_b   1.000
_cell.length_c   1.000
_cell.angle_alpha   90.00
_cell.angle_beta   90.00
_cell.angle_gamma   90.00
#
_symmetry.space_group_name_H-M   'P 1'
#
loop_
_entity.id
_entity.type
_entity.pdbx_description
1 polymer ?
#
loop_
_entity_poly.entity_id
_entity_poly.type
_entity_poly.pdbx_seq_one_letter_code
_entity_poly.pdbx_strand_id
1 'polypeptide(L)'
;MGKYLIILLLTSNVTFCQVGINSENPSATLDIVSKGNTNSTKALEINNSSNSEIVTILDNGNMGIGINAPTTKVHIVGDGINSPLQVENTLPVIGPYSALAINDNTGQVGKFTPGSTPVFYFRSTYNGYVDSDYCYFELTNLGTTILNTLGASIVDGGTDGSANTDYIVLPQAGIYRIDANFSYAVSTALDAVLMIVSGTSDASPGSYNTLFSTFFDTPFSTNTQGANAFAIVEVTEPARIRIALHHTFAGADLRIRRPLISNPPTTTLNFVITKL
;
A
#
# COMPACT_ATOMS: atom_id res chain seq x y z
N MET A 1 -48.71 3.76 -87.47
CA MET A 1 -47.37 3.71 -86.83
C MET A 1 -47.47 4.36 -85.47
N GLY A 2 -47.56 3.55 -84.41
CA GLY A 2 -47.79 4.02 -83.04
C GLY A 2 -46.55 4.68 -82.46
N LYS A 3 -46.73 5.87 -81.88
CA LYS A 3 -45.69 6.58 -81.13
C LYS A 3 -45.67 6.01 -79.70
N TYR A 4 -44.61 5.28 -79.33
CA TYR A 4 -44.43 4.85 -77.95
C TYR A 4 -43.96 6.05 -77.11
N LEU A 5 -44.88 6.54 -76.28
CA LEU A 5 -44.60 7.47 -75.20
C LEU A 5 -43.99 6.64 -74.05
N ILE A 6 -42.67 6.73 -73.84
CA ILE A 6 -42.04 6.26 -72.60
C ILE A 6 -42.41 7.26 -71.51
N ILE A 7 -43.25 6.82 -70.57
CA ILE A 7 -43.47 7.51 -69.30
C ILE A 7 -42.41 6.97 -68.34
N LEU A 8 -41.40 7.79 -68.04
CA LEU A 8 -40.52 7.57 -66.90
C LEU A 8 -41.27 8.02 -65.65
N LEU A 9 -41.88 7.05 -64.96
CA LEU A 9 -42.60 7.30 -63.71
C LEU A 9 -41.56 7.57 -62.61
N LEU A 10 -41.29 8.85 -62.33
CA LEU A 10 -40.57 9.28 -61.13
C LEU A 10 -41.51 9.04 -59.93
N THR A 11 -41.55 7.82 -59.41
CA THR A 11 -42.13 7.57 -58.10
C THR A 11 -41.17 8.13 -57.06
N SER A 12 -41.43 9.36 -56.62
CA SER A 12 -40.84 9.89 -55.40
C SER A 12 -41.36 9.06 -54.23
N ASN A 13 -40.71 7.94 -53.95
CA ASN A 13 -40.80 7.35 -52.63
C ASN A 13 -40.24 8.41 -51.68
N VAL A 14 -41.06 8.90 -50.76
CA VAL A 14 -40.58 9.71 -49.63
C VAL A 14 -39.88 8.72 -48.71
N THR A 15 -38.68 8.29 -49.11
CA THR A 15 -37.80 7.54 -48.21
C THR A 15 -37.37 8.53 -47.13
N PHE A 16 -37.48 8.12 -45.87
CA PHE A 16 -36.85 8.86 -44.78
C PHE A 16 -35.38 9.07 -45.19
N CYS A 17 -34.93 10.32 -45.33
CA CYS A 17 -33.58 10.59 -45.83
C CYS A 17 -32.56 10.25 -44.74
N GLN A 18 -32.14 8.99 -44.70
CA GLN A 18 -30.97 8.59 -43.95
C GLN A 18 -29.73 8.91 -44.80
N VAL A 19 -28.69 9.43 -44.14
CA VAL A 19 -27.40 9.68 -44.78
C VAL A 19 -26.51 8.49 -44.46
N GLY A 20 -26.30 7.63 -45.46
CA GLY A 20 -25.31 6.56 -45.41
C GLY A 20 -23.99 7.03 -46.01
N ILE A 21 -22.90 6.89 -45.26
CA ILE A 21 -21.54 6.98 -45.80
C ILE A 21 -20.97 5.57 -45.80
N ASN A 22 -20.70 5.03 -47.00
CA ASN A 22 -20.21 3.67 -47.21
C ASN A 22 -21.17 2.56 -46.69
N SER A 23 -22.48 2.84 -46.67
CA SER A 23 -23.54 1.87 -46.34
C SER A 23 -24.75 2.07 -47.26
N GLU A 24 -25.17 1.01 -47.95
CA GLU A 24 -26.37 1.02 -48.81
C GLU A 24 -27.67 0.86 -48.01
N ASN A 25 -27.57 0.37 -46.76
CA ASN A 25 -28.69 0.17 -45.86
C ASN A 25 -28.38 0.84 -44.51
N PRO A 26 -28.44 2.18 -44.41
CA PRO A 26 -28.16 2.89 -43.17
C PRO A 26 -29.06 2.40 -42.02
N SER A 27 -28.45 2.06 -40.89
CA SER A 27 -29.15 1.60 -39.69
C SER A 27 -29.56 2.75 -38.75
N ALA A 28 -29.08 3.97 -39.02
CA ALA A 28 -29.36 5.19 -38.26
C ALA A 28 -29.59 6.39 -39.21
N THR A 29 -30.05 7.52 -38.68
CA THR A 29 -30.23 8.77 -39.47
C THR A 29 -28.95 9.21 -40.16
N LEU A 30 -27.81 9.05 -39.48
CA LEU A 30 -26.47 9.15 -40.05
C LEU A 30 -25.75 7.84 -39.72
N ASP A 31 -25.41 7.06 -40.74
CA ASP A 31 -24.66 5.81 -40.60
C ASP A 31 -23.34 5.94 -41.36
N ILE A 32 -22.23 5.83 -40.63
CA ILE A 32 -20.88 5.94 -41.18
C ILE A 32 -20.18 4.61 -40.95
N VAL A 33 -19.87 3.92 -42.05
CA VAL A 33 -19.14 2.66 -42.01
C VAL A 33 -17.72 2.90 -42.51
N SER A 34 -16.72 2.75 -41.64
CA SER A 34 -15.32 2.82 -42.05
C SER A 34 -14.97 1.75 -43.07
N LYS A 35 -13.98 2.02 -43.93
CA LYS A 35 -13.45 1.01 -44.87
C LYS A 35 -12.50 0.03 -44.18
N GLY A 36 -11.85 0.43 -43.08
CA GLY A 36 -10.99 -0.41 -42.26
C GLY A 36 -11.67 -0.82 -40.95
N ASN A 37 -10.94 -1.60 -40.15
CA ASN A 37 -11.34 -2.06 -38.81
C ASN A 37 -10.15 -2.08 -37.82
N THR A 38 -9.08 -1.35 -38.13
CA THR A 38 -7.85 -1.24 -37.32
C THR A 38 -7.64 0.19 -36.82
N ASN A 39 -6.59 0.45 -36.05
CA ASN A 39 -6.26 1.80 -35.60
C ASN A 39 -5.46 2.63 -36.62
N SER A 40 -5.30 2.13 -37.85
CA SER A 40 -4.48 2.81 -38.88
C SER A 40 -5.22 3.94 -39.59
N THR A 41 -6.54 3.92 -39.57
CA THR A 41 -7.42 4.86 -40.27
C THR A 41 -8.59 5.27 -39.38
N LYS A 42 -9.31 6.31 -39.80
CA LYS A 42 -10.36 6.98 -39.03
C LYS A 42 -11.74 6.72 -39.63
N ALA A 43 -12.68 6.39 -38.76
CA ALA A 43 -14.10 6.28 -39.08
C ALA A 43 -14.76 7.66 -39.10
N LEU A 44 -14.34 8.56 -38.20
CA LEU A 44 -14.81 9.94 -38.12
C LEU A 44 -13.69 10.87 -37.67
N GLU A 45 -13.57 12.02 -38.32
CA GLU A 45 -12.68 13.13 -37.95
C GLU A 45 -13.48 14.42 -37.94
N ILE A 46 -13.42 15.16 -36.83
CA ILE A 46 -14.03 16.48 -36.71
C ILE A 46 -12.91 17.50 -36.51
N ASN A 47 -12.82 18.45 -37.43
CA ASN A 47 -11.85 19.53 -37.41
C ASN A 47 -12.50 20.85 -36.99
N ASN A 48 -11.75 21.72 -36.31
CA ASN A 48 -12.14 23.11 -36.12
C ASN A 48 -11.84 23.95 -37.37
N SER A 49 -12.21 25.23 -37.35
CA SER A 49 -11.99 26.18 -38.46
C SER A 49 -10.50 26.48 -38.76
N SER A 50 -9.59 26.04 -37.89
CA SER A 50 -8.14 26.13 -38.09
C SER A 50 -7.53 24.82 -38.62
N ASN A 51 -8.35 23.87 -39.07
CA ASN A 51 -7.93 22.53 -39.51
C ASN A 51 -7.22 21.71 -38.42
N SER A 52 -7.50 22.00 -37.14
CA SER A 52 -7.05 21.14 -36.04
C SER A 52 -8.11 20.11 -35.76
N GLU A 53 -7.70 18.86 -35.68
CA GLU A 53 -8.55 17.75 -35.27
C GLU A 53 -8.90 17.87 -33.79
N ILE A 54 -10.20 17.95 -33.49
CA ILE A 54 -10.72 18.12 -32.13
C ILE A 54 -11.40 16.84 -31.62
N VAL A 55 -11.97 16.04 -32.51
CA VAL A 55 -12.54 14.72 -32.21
C VAL A 55 -12.11 13.73 -33.27
N THR A 56 -11.64 12.57 -32.82
CA THR A 56 -11.22 11.45 -33.66
C THR A 56 -11.99 10.21 -33.26
N ILE A 57 -12.44 9.40 -34.22
CA ILE A 57 -12.84 8.02 -33.98
C ILE A 57 -12.06 7.16 -34.98
N LEU A 58 -11.18 6.30 -34.47
CA LEU A 58 -10.44 5.32 -35.28
C LEU A 58 -11.34 4.16 -35.72
N ASP A 59 -10.99 3.44 -36.78
CA ASP A 59 -11.81 2.31 -37.27
C ASP A 59 -11.91 1.14 -36.27
N ASN A 60 -11.01 1.07 -35.29
CA ASN A 60 -11.10 0.12 -34.17
C ASN A 60 -12.02 0.59 -33.02
N GLY A 61 -12.70 1.73 -33.21
CA GLY A 61 -13.64 2.33 -32.27
C GLY A 61 -13.00 3.10 -31.11
N ASN A 62 -11.69 3.41 -31.16
CA ASN A 62 -11.07 4.29 -30.17
C ASN A 62 -11.41 5.75 -30.48
N MET A 63 -12.00 6.45 -29.52
CA MET A 63 -12.36 7.86 -29.61
C MET A 63 -11.28 8.73 -28.94
N GLY A 64 -10.84 9.77 -29.63
CA GLY A 64 -9.94 10.81 -29.13
C GLY A 64 -10.66 12.15 -29.03
N ILE A 65 -10.42 12.90 -27.97
CA ILE A 65 -10.80 14.32 -27.84
C ILE A 65 -9.53 15.10 -27.51
N GLY A 66 -9.14 16.03 -28.39
CA GLY A 66 -7.86 16.73 -28.30
C GLY A 66 -6.63 15.87 -28.64
N ILE A 67 -6.82 14.67 -29.21
CA ILE A 67 -5.76 13.75 -29.63
C ILE A 67 -6.18 12.95 -30.86
N ASN A 68 -5.27 12.81 -31.83
CA ASN A 68 -5.51 12.16 -33.12
C ASN A 68 -5.14 10.66 -33.18
N ALA A 69 -4.44 10.17 -32.16
CA ALA A 69 -4.01 8.77 -32.04
C ALA A 69 -4.41 8.18 -30.68
N PRO A 70 -5.72 8.00 -30.40
CA PRO A 70 -6.18 7.46 -29.13
C PRO A 70 -5.73 6.01 -28.92
N THR A 71 -5.07 5.75 -27.79
CA THR A 71 -4.57 4.41 -27.39
C THR A 71 -5.56 3.63 -26.52
N THR A 72 -6.57 4.30 -25.97
CA THR A 72 -7.67 3.72 -25.18
C THR A 72 -9.01 3.98 -25.87
N LYS A 73 -10.09 3.38 -25.36
CA LYS A 73 -11.43 3.50 -25.98
C LYS A 73 -11.95 4.93 -26.01
N VAL A 74 -11.69 5.69 -24.96
CA VAL A 74 -11.91 7.14 -24.91
C VAL A 74 -10.64 7.75 -24.33
N HIS A 75 -9.93 8.54 -25.13
CA HIS A 75 -8.71 9.23 -24.75
C HIS A 75 -8.94 10.74 -24.86
N ILE A 76 -8.98 11.43 -23.73
CA ILE A 76 -9.20 12.88 -23.68
C ILE A 76 -7.90 13.52 -23.21
N VAL A 77 -7.36 14.43 -24.01
CA VAL A 77 -6.19 15.25 -23.64
C VAL A 77 -6.66 16.67 -23.38
N GLY A 78 -6.43 17.15 -22.16
CA GLY A 78 -6.74 18.53 -21.77
C GLY A 78 -5.69 19.52 -22.25
N ASP A 79 -6.02 20.81 -22.14
CA ASP A 79 -5.13 21.95 -22.42
C ASP A 79 -4.18 22.28 -21.25
N GLY A 80 -4.32 21.58 -20.11
CA GLY A 80 -3.59 21.85 -18.88
C GLY A 80 -4.11 23.05 -18.08
N ILE A 81 -5.22 23.66 -18.52
CA ILE A 81 -5.87 24.81 -17.89
C ILE A 81 -7.23 24.39 -17.33
N ASN A 82 -8.02 23.70 -18.14
CA ASN A 82 -9.38 23.25 -17.82
C ASN A 82 -9.41 21.73 -17.56
N SER A 83 -10.34 21.30 -16.72
CA SER A 83 -10.59 19.86 -16.52
C SER A 83 -11.02 19.21 -17.84
N PRO A 84 -10.31 18.18 -18.33
CA PRO A 84 -10.65 17.53 -19.60
C PRO A 84 -12.00 16.80 -19.59
N LEU A 85 -12.49 16.42 -18.40
CA LEU A 85 -13.80 15.79 -18.21
C LEU A 85 -14.49 16.45 -17.01
N GLN A 86 -15.71 16.93 -17.24
CA GLN A 86 -16.58 17.47 -16.20
C GLN A 86 -17.90 16.71 -16.22
N VAL A 87 -18.30 16.19 -15.06
CA VAL A 87 -19.59 15.48 -14.87
C VAL A 87 -20.40 16.28 -13.86
N GLU A 88 -21.54 16.82 -14.30
CA GLU A 88 -22.41 17.65 -13.46
C GLU A 88 -23.70 16.91 -13.11
N ASN A 89 -24.43 17.41 -12.10
CA ASN A 89 -25.72 16.87 -11.66
C ASN A 89 -25.69 15.38 -11.24
N THR A 90 -24.57 14.92 -10.66
CA THR A 90 -24.45 13.56 -10.15
C THR A 90 -25.22 13.36 -8.85
N LEU A 91 -25.89 12.21 -8.68
CA LEU A 91 -26.48 11.83 -7.39
C LEU A 91 -25.37 11.54 -6.36
N PRO A 92 -25.59 11.80 -5.05
CA PRO A 92 -24.64 11.43 -4.01
C PRO A 92 -24.44 9.91 -3.97
N VAL A 93 -23.19 9.46 -4.08
CA VAL A 93 -22.81 8.07 -3.82
C VAL A 93 -22.49 7.95 -2.32
N ILE A 94 -23.39 7.36 -1.54
CA ILE A 94 -23.17 7.10 -0.10
C ILE A 94 -22.53 5.72 0.05
N GLY A 95 -21.22 5.67 0.27
CA GLY A 95 -20.47 4.44 0.52
C GLY A 95 -18.97 4.69 0.75
N PRO A 96 -18.23 3.76 1.39
CA PRO A 96 -16.84 3.96 1.81
C PRO A 96 -15.80 3.87 0.68
N TYR A 97 -16.21 3.92 -0.58
CA TYR A 97 -15.32 3.72 -1.73
C TYR A 97 -15.48 4.84 -2.76
N SER A 98 -14.36 5.40 -3.22
CA SER A 98 -14.32 6.16 -4.47
C SER A 98 -14.66 5.19 -5.62
N ALA A 99 -15.74 5.47 -6.35
CA ALA A 99 -16.14 4.65 -7.51
C ALA A 99 -15.11 4.67 -8.65
N LEU A 100 -14.22 5.67 -8.66
CA LEU A 100 -13.18 5.91 -9.65
C LEU A 100 -11.92 6.43 -8.95
N ALA A 101 -10.76 5.85 -9.25
CA ALA A 101 -9.44 6.36 -8.89
C ALA A 101 -8.68 6.70 -10.20
N ILE A 102 -7.88 7.76 -10.16
CA ILE A 102 -7.00 8.17 -11.27
C ILE A 102 -5.57 7.83 -10.85
N ASN A 103 -4.84 7.12 -11.71
CA ASN A 103 -3.40 6.95 -11.55
C ASN A 103 -2.70 8.20 -12.06
N ASP A 104 -2.10 9.00 -11.18
CA ASP A 104 -1.48 10.28 -11.54
C ASP A 104 -0.29 10.14 -12.49
N ASN A 105 0.37 8.97 -12.51
CA ASN A 105 1.52 8.70 -13.38
C ASN A 105 1.08 8.30 -14.81
N THR A 106 -0.06 7.61 -14.94
CA THR A 106 -0.50 7.04 -16.23
C THR A 106 -1.80 7.64 -16.77
N GLY A 107 -2.48 8.47 -15.98
CA GLY A 107 -3.81 9.02 -16.28
C GLY A 107 -4.92 7.97 -16.33
N GLN A 108 -4.65 6.71 -15.98
CA GLN A 108 -5.61 5.63 -16.08
C GLN A 108 -6.68 5.73 -14.99
N VAL A 109 -7.94 5.51 -15.36
CA VAL A 109 -9.08 5.49 -14.43
C VAL A 109 -9.46 4.05 -14.11
N GLY A 110 -9.67 3.71 -12.83
CA GLY A 110 -10.02 2.36 -12.40
C GLY A 110 -10.74 2.30 -11.05
N LYS A 111 -11.09 1.08 -10.61
CA LYS A 111 -11.65 0.84 -9.27
C LYS A 111 -10.53 0.92 -8.23
N PHE A 112 -10.69 1.73 -7.18
CA PHE A 112 -9.76 1.73 -6.05
C PHE A 112 -9.79 0.35 -5.38
N THR A 113 -8.65 -0.33 -5.37
CA THR A 113 -8.43 -1.54 -4.58
C THR A 113 -7.42 -1.16 -3.50
N PRO A 114 -7.83 -1.05 -2.23
CA PRO A 114 -6.88 -0.74 -1.16
C PRO A 114 -5.76 -1.79 -1.19
N GLY A 115 -4.51 -1.35 -1.12
CA GLY A 115 -3.40 -2.26 -0.85
C GLY A 115 -3.65 -3.01 0.45
N SER A 116 -3.12 -4.23 0.57
CA SER A 116 -3.08 -4.92 1.86
C SER A 116 -2.34 -4.05 2.87
N THR A 117 -2.84 -4.01 4.12
CA THR A 117 -2.17 -3.31 5.22
C THR A 117 -0.72 -3.80 5.32
N PRO A 118 0.29 -2.92 5.12
CA PRO A 118 1.67 -3.34 5.12
C PRO A 118 2.06 -3.88 6.51
N VAL A 119 2.63 -5.09 6.55
CA VAL A 119 2.96 -5.79 7.79
C VAL A 119 4.41 -6.29 7.79
N PHE A 120 5.06 -6.19 8.95
CA PHE A 120 6.30 -6.86 9.26
C PHE A 120 6.05 -7.84 10.42
N TYR A 121 6.22 -9.13 10.18
CA TYR A 121 6.11 -10.17 11.19
C TYR A 121 7.45 -10.86 11.38
N PHE A 122 7.91 -10.91 12.62
CA PHE A 122 9.16 -11.51 13.01
C PHE A 122 8.99 -12.40 14.23
N ARG A 123 9.78 -13.47 14.23
CA ARG A 123 9.89 -14.39 15.36
C ARG A 123 11.35 -14.66 15.69
N SER A 124 11.72 -14.52 16.95
CA SER A 124 13.03 -14.93 17.48
C SER A 124 12.87 -15.97 18.57
N THR A 125 13.82 -16.91 18.59
CA THR A 125 13.90 -17.99 19.59
C THR A 125 15.29 -17.95 20.20
N TYR A 126 15.38 -17.53 21.46
CA TYR A 126 16.65 -17.33 22.15
C TYR A 126 16.90 -18.48 23.15
N ASN A 127 18.09 -19.08 23.06
CA ASN A 127 18.57 -20.10 23.99
C ASN A 127 19.82 -19.58 24.73
N GLY A 128 19.76 -19.52 26.07
CA GLY A 128 20.95 -19.25 26.91
C GLY A 128 21.21 -17.78 27.23
N TYR A 129 20.19 -17.04 27.66
CA TYR A 129 20.27 -15.62 28.00
C TYR A 129 21.39 -15.32 28.99
N VAL A 130 22.29 -14.40 28.62
CA VAL A 130 23.34 -13.89 29.51
C VAL A 130 22.98 -12.50 30.01
N ASP A 131 23.24 -12.39 31.29
CA ASP A 131 22.78 -11.40 32.22
C ASP A 131 23.30 -9.95 31.98
N SER A 132 22.41 -8.95 31.86
CA SER A 132 22.76 -7.52 31.88
C SER A 132 21.57 -6.61 32.28
N ASP A 133 21.87 -5.44 32.87
CA ASP A 133 20.88 -4.50 33.45
C ASP A 133 19.86 -3.96 32.43
N TYR A 134 20.23 -3.97 31.15
CA TYR A 134 19.34 -3.74 30.01
C TYR A 134 19.63 -4.79 28.96
N CYS A 135 18.60 -5.50 28.55
CA CYS A 135 18.79 -6.62 27.67
C CYS A 135 17.88 -6.45 26.44
N TYR A 136 18.53 -6.14 25.32
CA TYR A 136 17.91 -6.00 24.02
C TYR A 136 17.83 -7.37 23.33
N PHE A 137 16.79 -7.58 22.54
CA PHE A 137 16.61 -8.83 21.80
C PHE A 137 17.54 -8.95 20.60
N GLU A 138 18.28 -10.06 20.50
CA GLU A 138 19.08 -10.34 19.30
C GLU A 138 18.13 -10.69 18.15
N LEU A 139 18.03 -9.79 17.19
CA LEU A 139 17.17 -9.88 16.02
C LEU A 139 17.89 -10.50 14.82
N THR A 140 19.19 -10.20 14.64
CA THR A 140 19.99 -10.59 13.48
C THR A 140 20.52 -12.02 13.55
N ASN A 141 20.90 -12.50 14.73
CA ASN A 141 21.53 -13.82 14.91
C ASN A 141 20.56 -14.97 15.24
N LEU A 142 19.37 -14.68 15.78
CA LEU A 142 18.49 -15.69 16.39
C LEU A 142 17.01 -15.57 15.98
N GLY A 143 16.69 -14.73 15.02
CA GLY A 143 15.33 -14.59 14.52
C GLY A 143 15.15 -14.68 13.02
N THR A 144 13.90 -14.89 12.65
CA THR A 144 13.45 -15.10 11.28
C THR A 144 12.38 -14.08 10.96
N THR A 145 12.59 -13.30 9.91
CA THR A 145 11.50 -12.52 9.28
C THR A 145 10.55 -13.50 8.59
N ILE A 146 9.31 -13.58 9.07
CA ILE A 146 8.30 -14.49 8.54
C ILE A 146 7.53 -13.83 7.39
N LEU A 147 7.22 -12.53 7.52
CA LEU A 147 6.53 -11.77 6.48
C LEU A 147 6.99 -10.32 6.53
N ASN A 148 7.23 -9.72 5.35
CA ASN A 148 7.65 -8.33 5.24
C ASN A 148 7.07 -7.67 4.00
N THR A 149 5.78 -7.35 4.05
CA THR A 149 5.13 -6.48 3.05
C THR A 149 5.28 -5.00 3.42
N LEU A 150 5.74 -4.72 4.65
CA LEU A 150 6.03 -3.37 5.11
C LEU A 150 7.29 -2.77 4.50
N GLY A 151 8.29 -3.59 4.15
CA GLY A 151 9.60 -3.13 3.70
C GLY A 151 10.55 -2.72 4.84
N ALA A 152 10.29 -3.17 6.07
CA ALA A 152 11.17 -2.88 7.21
C ALA A 152 12.47 -3.71 7.14
N SER A 153 13.58 -3.18 7.62
CA SER A 153 14.86 -3.89 7.67
C SER A 153 15.34 -4.04 9.11
N ILE A 154 15.94 -5.18 9.43
CA ILE A 154 16.69 -5.36 10.67
C ILE A 154 18.15 -5.00 10.38
N VAL A 155 18.74 -4.17 11.23
CA VAL A 155 20.13 -3.75 11.11
C VAL A 155 20.86 -4.06 12.41
N ASP A 156 22.02 -4.70 12.29
CA ASP A 156 22.97 -4.88 13.40
C ASP A 156 23.56 -3.51 13.76
N GLY A 157 23.32 -3.08 15.00
CA GLY A 157 23.83 -1.82 15.52
C GLY A 157 25.30 -1.90 15.96
N GLY A 158 25.90 -3.10 16.05
CA GLY A 158 27.26 -3.32 16.54
C GLY A 158 27.37 -3.74 18.01
N THR A 159 28.60 -3.76 18.55
CA THR A 159 28.93 -4.16 19.94
C THR A 159 29.29 -2.96 20.80
N ASP A 160 28.32 -2.21 21.30
CA ASP A 160 28.57 -1.04 22.18
C ASP A 160 28.80 -1.41 23.65
N GLY A 161 29.53 -2.50 23.91
CA GLY A 161 29.79 -3.00 25.27
C GLY A 161 28.56 -3.50 26.04
N SER A 162 27.35 -3.26 25.52
CA SER A 162 26.10 -3.90 25.89
C SER A 162 25.88 -5.13 25.00
N ALA A 163 25.32 -6.20 25.56
CA ALA A 163 24.94 -7.37 24.77
C ALA A 163 23.77 -6.97 23.84
N ASN A 164 24.11 -6.69 22.58
CA ASN A 164 23.23 -6.56 21.42
C ASN A 164 22.46 -5.22 21.25
N THR A 165 22.49 -4.68 20.02
CA THR A 165 22.04 -3.31 19.66
C THR A 165 21.17 -3.28 18.38
N ASP A 166 20.69 -4.44 17.95
CA ASP A 166 19.85 -4.58 16.75
C ASP A 166 18.66 -3.62 16.78
N TYR A 167 18.33 -3.05 15.62
CA TYR A 167 17.15 -2.20 15.46
C TYR A 167 16.39 -2.49 14.18
N ILE A 168 15.10 -2.19 14.22
CA ILE A 168 14.21 -2.26 13.08
C ILE A 168 14.12 -0.85 12.48
N VAL A 169 14.44 -0.73 11.20
CA VAL A 169 14.25 0.49 10.44
C VAL A 169 12.92 0.41 9.73
N LEU A 170 12.04 1.36 10.06
CA LEU A 170 10.79 1.54 9.33
C LEU A 170 11.06 2.37 8.07
N PRO A 171 10.55 1.96 6.90
CA PRO A 171 10.98 2.53 5.63
C PRO A 171 10.35 3.90 5.32
N GLN A 172 9.35 4.32 6.10
CA GLN A 172 8.64 5.57 5.88
C GLN A 172 8.16 6.15 7.21
N ALA A 173 7.93 7.47 7.25
CA ALA A 173 7.20 8.13 8.30
C ALA A 173 5.73 7.69 8.32
N GLY A 174 5.11 7.81 9.48
CA GLY A 174 3.68 7.57 9.66
C GLY A 174 3.36 6.93 11.01
N ILE A 175 2.14 6.46 11.13
CA ILE A 175 1.63 5.84 12.35
C ILE A 175 1.75 4.33 12.22
N TYR A 176 2.36 3.71 13.22
CA TYR A 176 2.63 2.29 13.28
C TYR A 176 1.99 1.67 14.51
N ARG A 177 1.33 0.54 14.31
CA ARG A 177 0.93 -0.38 15.38
C ARG A 177 2.01 -1.42 15.57
N ILE A 178 2.44 -1.63 16.81
CA ILE A 178 3.41 -2.65 17.19
C ILE A 178 2.75 -3.57 18.21
N ASP A 179 2.63 -4.85 17.89
CA ASP A 179 2.19 -5.91 18.80
C ASP A 179 3.39 -6.81 19.11
N ALA A 180 3.71 -7.03 20.39
CA ALA A 180 4.79 -7.90 20.82
C ALA A 180 4.26 -8.93 21.83
N ASN A 181 4.57 -10.20 21.60
CA ASN A 181 4.27 -11.31 22.50
C ASN A 181 5.58 -11.96 22.90
N PHE A 182 5.78 -12.07 24.20
CA PHE A 182 7.03 -12.50 24.79
C PHE A 182 6.80 -13.68 25.74
N SER A 183 7.70 -14.66 25.72
CA SER A 183 7.70 -15.80 26.62
C SER A 183 9.11 -15.98 27.20
N TYR A 184 9.24 -15.98 28.53
CA TYR A 184 10.51 -16.02 29.23
C TYR A 184 10.47 -16.86 30.51
N ALA A 185 11.64 -17.31 30.96
CA ALA A 185 11.78 -18.05 32.21
C ALA A 185 12.38 -17.16 33.30
N VAL A 186 11.76 -17.16 34.49
CA VAL A 186 12.29 -16.50 35.70
C VAL A 186 12.54 -17.53 36.80
N SER A 187 13.57 -17.32 37.62
CA SER A 187 13.90 -18.19 38.77
C SER A 187 13.53 -17.59 40.14
N THR A 188 13.06 -16.34 40.16
CA THR A 188 12.57 -15.62 41.34
C THR A 188 11.45 -14.68 40.89
N ALA A 189 10.58 -14.27 41.81
CA ALA A 189 9.59 -13.23 41.50
C ALA A 189 10.33 -11.95 41.10
N LEU A 190 9.99 -11.40 39.92
CA LEU A 190 10.62 -10.22 39.35
C LEU A 190 9.55 -9.31 38.74
N ASP A 191 9.70 -8.01 39.00
CA ASP A 191 9.02 -6.95 38.25
C ASP A 191 9.80 -6.67 36.98
N ALA A 192 9.18 -6.91 35.83
CA ALA A 192 9.77 -6.66 34.51
C ALA A 192 8.93 -5.65 33.73
N VAL A 193 9.60 -4.84 32.93
CA VAL A 193 9.02 -3.85 32.05
C VAL A 193 9.42 -4.16 30.62
N LEU A 194 8.42 -4.43 29.76
CA LEU A 194 8.63 -4.49 28.32
C LEU A 194 8.52 -3.07 27.76
N MET A 195 9.56 -2.63 27.06
CA MET A 195 9.67 -1.29 26.51
C MET A 195 9.79 -1.33 24.99
N ILE A 196 9.08 -0.41 24.33
CA ILE A 196 9.31 -0.03 22.94
C ILE A 196 10.01 1.33 22.98
N VAL A 197 11.19 1.40 22.39
CA VAL A 197 12.03 2.59 22.46
C VAL A 197 12.45 3.05 21.07
N SER A 198 12.67 4.36 20.93
CA SER A 198 13.27 4.96 19.74
C SER A 198 14.52 5.76 20.11
N GLY A 199 15.50 5.80 19.21
CA GLY A 199 16.71 6.60 19.42
C GLY A 199 17.65 6.61 18.22
N THR A 200 18.56 7.59 18.22
CA THR A 200 19.51 7.87 17.13
C THR A 200 20.97 7.65 17.51
N SER A 201 21.28 7.32 18.77
CA SER A 201 22.66 7.09 19.22
C SER A 201 22.81 5.84 20.08
N ASP A 202 23.98 5.22 19.93
CA ASP A 202 24.33 3.87 20.40
C ASP A 202 25.12 3.88 21.73
N ALA A 203 25.17 5.02 22.44
CA ALA A 203 26.24 5.24 23.43
C ALA A 203 25.88 5.10 24.92
N SER A 204 24.61 4.96 25.34
CA SER A 204 24.28 4.71 26.77
C SER A 204 22.78 4.44 26.99
N PRO A 205 22.39 3.60 27.97
CA PRO A 205 21.01 3.31 28.38
C PRO A 205 20.08 4.52 28.64
N GLY A 206 20.62 5.74 28.78
CA GLY A 206 19.85 6.98 28.97
C GLY A 206 19.50 7.77 27.70
N SER A 207 19.84 7.29 26.49
CA SER A 207 19.69 8.07 25.24
C SER A 207 18.48 7.68 24.38
N TYR A 208 17.58 6.84 24.90
CA TYR A 208 16.39 6.37 24.18
C TYR A 208 15.13 7.03 24.71
N ASN A 209 14.23 7.41 23.81
CA ASN A 209 12.92 7.90 24.17
C ASN A 209 11.97 6.71 24.30
N THR A 210 11.47 6.46 25.51
CA THR A 210 10.48 5.41 25.77
C THR A 210 9.19 5.81 25.07
N LEU A 211 8.85 5.08 24.00
CA LEU A 211 7.61 5.28 23.27
C LEU A 211 6.45 4.58 23.97
N PHE A 212 6.74 3.44 24.61
CA PHE A 212 5.79 2.68 25.40
C PHE A 212 6.51 1.80 26.43
N SER A 213 5.92 1.64 27.61
CA SER A 213 6.36 0.69 28.62
C SER A 213 5.16 0.02 29.26
N THR A 214 5.23 -1.28 29.49
CA THR A 214 4.21 -2.02 30.23
C THR A 214 4.87 -2.84 31.33
N PHE A 215 4.31 -2.74 32.53
CA PHE A 215 4.77 -3.43 33.73
C PHE A 215 4.09 -4.79 33.83
N PHE A 216 4.85 -5.81 34.19
CA PHE A 216 4.32 -7.13 34.55
C PHE A 216 5.00 -7.65 35.80
N ASP A 217 4.18 -8.06 36.76
CA ASP A 217 4.58 -8.75 37.99
C ASP A 217 4.48 -10.25 37.76
N THR A 218 5.54 -10.99 38.10
CA THR A 218 5.55 -12.46 38.03
C THR A 218 5.67 -13.07 39.43
N PRO A 219 4.56 -13.46 40.07
CA PRO A 219 4.59 -13.89 41.47
C PRO A 219 5.14 -15.32 41.71
N PHE A 220 5.60 -16.06 40.68
CA PHE A 220 5.96 -17.47 40.80
C PHE A 220 7.34 -17.82 40.20
N SER A 221 8.20 -18.43 41.02
CA SER A 221 9.63 -18.66 40.79
C SER A 221 10.01 -19.90 39.96
N THR A 222 9.08 -20.57 39.27
CA THR A 222 9.38 -21.86 38.62
C THR A 222 8.74 -22.12 37.24
N ASN A 223 8.03 -21.16 36.63
CA ASN A 223 7.30 -21.39 35.36
C ASN A 223 7.71 -20.42 34.26
N THR A 224 7.57 -20.85 33.00
CA THR A 224 7.60 -19.97 31.82
C THR A 224 6.48 -18.95 31.92
N GLN A 225 6.82 -17.66 31.81
CA GLN A 225 5.92 -16.52 31.91
C GLN A 225 5.72 -15.88 30.53
N GLY A 226 4.54 -15.33 30.29
CA GLY A 226 4.20 -14.62 29.06
C GLY A 226 3.88 -13.15 29.32
N ALA A 227 4.34 -12.27 28.43
CA ALA A 227 4.04 -10.84 28.46
C ALA A 227 3.61 -10.38 27.07
N ASN A 228 2.58 -9.54 26.99
CA ASN A 228 2.08 -8.98 25.72
C ASN A 228 2.11 -7.45 25.79
N ALA A 229 2.73 -6.81 24.82
CA ALA A 229 2.74 -5.36 24.68
C ALA A 229 2.11 -4.93 23.37
N PHE A 230 1.52 -3.75 23.40
CA PHE A 230 0.96 -3.07 22.25
C PHE A 230 1.30 -1.58 22.31
N ALA A 231 1.69 -1.00 21.19
CA ALA A 231 1.86 0.44 21.06
C ALA A 231 1.39 0.95 19.70
N ILE A 232 0.87 2.18 19.68
CA ILE A 232 0.71 2.98 18.47
C ILE A 232 1.71 4.12 18.56
N VAL A 233 2.57 4.23 17.56
CA VAL A 233 3.69 5.17 17.54
C VAL A 233 3.69 5.95 16.24
N GLU A 234 3.81 7.27 16.32
CA GLU A 234 4.14 8.11 15.19
C GLU A 234 5.66 8.16 14.96
N VAL A 235 6.08 7.97 13.71
CA VAL A 235 7.47 7.87 13.28
C VAL A 235 7.74 8.95 12.23
N THR A 236 8.80 9.76 12.43
CA THR A 236 9.10 10.95 11.60
C THR A 236 10.32 10.80 10.67
N GLU A 237 10.70 9.56 10.32
CA GLU A 237 11.69 9.16 9.28
C GLU A 237 13.20 9.40 9.53
N PRO A 238 14.07 8.42 9.19
CA PRO A 238 13.90 6.98 9.43
C PRO A 238 14.02 6.72 10.94
N ALA A 239 12.97 6.19 11.57
CA ALA A 239 13.06 5.81 12.98
C ALA A 239 13.61 4.41 13.14
N ARG A 240 14.57 4.29 14.04
CA ARG A 240 15.07 3.03 14.58
C ARG A 240 14.17 2.65 15.75
N ILE A 241 13.47 1.53 15.63
CA ILE A 241 12.67 0.95 16.70
C ILE A 241 13.45 -0.18 17.34
N ARG A 242 13.49 -0.19 18.67
CA ARG A 242 14.04 -1.29 19.46
C ARG A 242 13.00 -1.78 20.47
N ILE A 243 13.14 -3.05 20.83
CA ILE A 243 12.36 -3.71 21.88
C ILE A 243 13.33 -4.10 22.98
N ALA A 244 13.01 -3.74 24.22
CA ALA A 244 13.86 -3.99 25.37
C ALA A 244 13.06 -4.55 26.55
N LEU A 245 13.75 -5.32 27.40
CA LEU A 245 13.27 -5.69 28.73
C LEU A 245 14.11 -4.99 29.79
N HIS A 246 13.46 -4.45 30.81
CA HIS A 246 14.09 -3.76 31.94
C HIS A 246 13.48 -4.22 33.28
N HIS A 247 14.23 -4.20 34.37
CA HIS A 247 13.76 -4.56 35.71
C HIS A 247 13.78 -3.34 36.63
N THR A 248 12.79 -3.17 37.50
CA THR A 248 12.66 -1.98 38.35
C THR A 248 13.01 -2.26 39.81
N PHE A 249 14.29 -2.36 40.15
CA PHE A 249 14.73 -2.10 41.53
C PHE A 249 15.97 -1.20 41.54
N ALA A 250 15.82 -0.06 42.21
CA ALA A 250 16.90 0.87 42.51
C ALA A 250 17.83 0.27 43.57
N GLY A 251 18.85 -0.48 43.13
CA GLY A 251 19.85 -1.05 44.02
C GLY A 251 20.74 -2.01 43.25
N ALA A 252 22.05 -1.79 43.32
CA ALA A 252 23.06 -2.43 42.49
C ALA A 252 22.91 -3.97 42.39
N ASP A 253 23.01 -4.46 41.15
CA ASP A 253 23.30 -5.84 40.76
C ASP A 253 22.13 -6.85 40.89
N LEU A 254 21.06 -6.62 40.10
CA LEU A 254 19.98 -7.60 39.87
C LEU A 254 19.89 -8.04 38.41
N ARG A 255 21.06 -8.36 37.91
CA ARG A 255 21.34 -9.51 37.09
C ARG A 255 20.16 -10.52 36.91
N ILE A 256 19.62 -10.73 35.70
CA ILE A 256 18.88 -11.93 35.25
C ILE A 256 19.78 -13.15 35.48
N ARG A 257 19.85 -13.56 36.74
CA ARG A 257 20.64 -14.72 37.13
C ARG A 257 20.06 -15.92 36.41
N ARG A 258 20.95 -16.68 35.78
CA ARG A 258 20.68 -18.05 35.29
C ARG A 258 19.67 -18.72 36.21
N PRO A 259 18.62 -19.36 35.67
CA PRO A 259 17.93 -20.37 36.43
C PRO A 259 18.98 -21.39 36.85
N LEU A 260 19.09 -21.69 38.14
CA LEU A 260 19.60 -22.99 38.62
C LEU A 260 18.58 -24.10 38.27
N ILE A 261 17.95 -24.01 37.09
CA ILE A 261 17.18 -25.07 36.47
C ILE A 261 18.13 -25.67 35.44
N SER A 262 18.47 -26.95 35.59
CA SER A 262 19.18 -27.65 34.54
C SER A 262 18.30 -27.58 33.28
N ASN A 263 18.75 -26.91 32.22
CA ASN A 263 18.03 -26.68 30.96
C ASN A 263 16.93 -25.59 31.04
N PRO A 264 17.26 -24.28 30.96
CA PRO A 264 16.27 -23.22 30.99
C PRO A 264 15.30 -23.30 29.79
N PRO A 265 13.99 -23.02 29.96
CA PRO A 265 13.03 -22.95 28.86
C PRO A 265 13.44 -21.94 27.80
N THR A 266 13.16 -22.27 26.54
CA THR A 266 13.39 -21.43 25.36
C THR A 266 12.64 -20.10 25.48
N THR A 267 13.35 -18.98 25.36
CA THR A 267 12.72 -17.64 25.33
C THR A 267 12.26 -17.34 23.92
N THR A 268 11.01 -16.90 23.74
CA THR A 268 10.46 -16.59 22.40
C THR A 268 9.92 -15.18 22.35
N LEU A 269 10.28 -14.45 21.30
CA LEU A 269 9.71 -13.15 20.95
C LEU A 269 8.99 -13.26 19.62
N ASN A 270 7.72 -12.89 19.58
CA ASN A 270 6.96 -12.69 18.35
C ASN A 270 6.54 -11.22 18.29
N PHE A 271 6.81 -10.54 17.18
CA PHE A 271 6.32 -9.17 17.02
C PHE A 271 5.79 -8.89 15.62
N VAL A 272 4.72 -8.09 15.57
CA VAL A 272 4.04 -7.66 14.36
C VAL A 272 4.04 -6.14 14.33
N ILE A 273 4.50 -5.55 13.24
CA ILE A 273 4.40 -4.11 12.99
C ILE A 273 3.48 -3.90 11.80
N THR A 274 2.44 -3.09 11.97
CA THR A 274 1.48 -2.74 10.92
C THR A 274 1.51 -1.24 10.71
N LYS A 275 1.57 -0.80 9.45
CA LYS A 275 1.35 0.61 9.12
C LYS A 275 -0.16 0.89 9.07
N LEU A 276 -0.60 1.89 9.83
CA LEU A 276 -2.00 2.32 9.90
C LEU A 276 -2.34 3.35 8.83
#